data_AF-A0A4R7ZDW9-F1
#
_entry.id   AF-A0A4R7ZDW9-F1
#
_cell.length_a   1.000
_cell.length_b   1.000
_cell.length_c   1.000
_cell.angle_alpha   90.00
_cell.angle_beta   90.00
_cell.angle_gamma   90.00
#
_symmetry.space_group_name_H-M   'P 1'
#
loop_
_entity.id
_entity.type
_entity.pdbx_description
1 polymer ?
#
loop_
_entity_poly.entity_id
_entity_poly.type
_entity_poly.pdbx_seq_one_letter_code
_entity_poly.pdbx_strand_id
1 'polypeptide(L)'
;MSIRPLPVSFGASRRSAVDHDLSYLLAEIESARAAERLARGSRHPGDTFRSDAARLASSLGAYARALEGYRLPIPPVIRDELRLRQGLS
;
A
#
# COMPACT_ATOMS: atom_id res chain seq x y z
N MET A 1 18.16 -11.53 -45.79
CA MET A 1 18.38 -11.83 -44.35
C MET A 1 17.11 -11.49 -43.60
N SER A 2 16.47 -12.48 -42.98
CA SER A 2 15.15 -12.32 -42.33
C SER A 2 15.35 -12.06 -40.85
N ILE A 3 15.12 -10.83 -40.40
CA ILE A 3 15.20 -10.44 -38.99
C ILE A 3 13.83 -10.72 -38.38
N ARG A 4 13.70 -11.83 -37.66
CA ARG A 4 12.50 -12.11 -36.86
C ARG A 4 12.49 -11.14 -35.67
N PRO A 5 11.43 -10.33 -35.46
CA PRO A 5 11.30 -9.55 -34.24
C PRO A 5 11.03 -10.51 -33.08
N LEU A 6 11.92 -10.48 -32.07
CA LEU A 6 11.71 -11.20 -30.82
C LEU A 6 10.44 -10.67 -30.14
N PRO A 7 9.57 -11.54 -29.58
CA PRO A 7 8.41 -11.08 -28.84
C PRO A 7 8.89 -10.30 -27.62
N VAL A 8 8.63 -9.00 -27.66
CA VAL A 8 8.95 -8.03 -26.61
C VAL A 8 8.43 -8.57 -25.28
N SER A 9 9.31 -8.49 -24.27
CA SER A 9 9.16 -8.85 -22.86
C SER A 9 8.04 -8.10 -22.11
N PHE A 10 6.84 -8.02 -22.68
CA PHE A 10 5.66 -7.35 -22.13
C PHE A 10 5.29 -7.90 -20.74
N GLY A 11 5.50 -9.19 -20.51
CA GLY A 11 5.29 -9.82 -19.21
C GLY A 11 6.30 -9.39 -18.14
N ALA A 12 7.57 -9.18 -18.50
CA ALA A 12 8.60 -8.76 -17.57
C ALA A 12 8.46 -7.28 -17.19
N SER A 13 8.14 -6.42 -18.17
CA SER A 13 7.91 -4.99 -17.93
C SER A 13 6.65 -4.77 -17.07
N ARG A 14 5.58 -5.55 -17.30
CA ARG A 14 4.37 -5.46 -16.47
C ARG A 14 4.62 -5.96 -15.05
N ARG A 15 5.30 -7.10 -14.87
CA ARG A 15 5.66 -7.60 -13.54
C ARG A 15 6.54 -6.60 -12.78
N SER A 16 7.56 -6.04 -13.43
CA SER A 16 8.41 -5.03 -12.83
C SER A 16 7.65 -3.77 -12.40
N ALA A 17 6.64 -3.34 -13.16
CA ALA A 17 5.80 -2.20 -12.79
C ALA A 17 4.90 -2.53 -11.59
N VAL A 18 4.32 -3.74 -11.56
CA VAL A 18 3.53 -4.26 -10.42
C VAL A 18 4.37 -4.32 -9.16
N ASP A 19 5.58 -4.89 -9.25
CA ASP A 19 6.48 -5.04 -8.12
C ASP A 19 6.93 -3.67 -7.58
N HIS A 20 7.19 -2.71 -8.48
CA HIS A 20 7.53 -1.34 -8.09
C HIS A 20 6.38 -0.61 -7.38
N ASP A 21 5.17 -0.70 -7.94
CA ASP A 21 3.96 -0.08 -7.38
C ASP A 21 3.62 -0.66 -6.00
N LEU A 22 3.65 -1.99 -5.85
CA LEU A 22 3.43 -2.64 -4.56
C LEU A 22 4.52 -2.31 -3.54
N SER A 23 5.79 -2.24 -3.97
CA SER A 23 6.90 -1.86 -3.08
C SER A 23 6.76 -0.42 -2.58
N TYR A 24 6.36 0.50 -3.47
CA TYR A 24 6.10 1.89 -3.12
C TYR A 24 4.97 2.02 -2.10
N LEU A 25 3.84 1.34 -2.34
CA LEU A 25 2.69 1.35 -1.44
C LEU A 25 3.01 0.72 -0.08
N LEU A 26 3.83 -0.34 -0.05
CA LEU A 26 4.30 -0.95 1.19
C LEU A 26 5.16 0.03 2.00
N ALA A 27 6.10 0.72 1.34
CA ALA A 27 6.94 1.73 1.98
C ALA A 27 6.11 2.89 2.57
N GLU A 28 5.06 3.33 1.87
CA GLU A 28 4.13 4.33 2.38
C GLU A 28 3.34 3.83 3.60
N ILE A 29 2.93 2.55 3.63
CA ILE A 29 2.30 1.95 4.82
C ILE A 29 3.26 1.94 6.01
N GLU A 30 4.51 1.55 5.80
CA GLU A 30 5.53 1.51 6.87
C GLU A 30 5.83 2.91 7.43
N SER A 31 5.99 3.89 6.54
CA SER A 31 6.14 5.31 6.87
C SER A 31 4.94 5.83 7.68
N ALA A 32 3.71 5.57 7.22
CA ALA A 32 2.50 5.99 7.91
C ALA A 32 2.30 5.30 9.27
N ARG A 33 2.70 4.02 9.41
CA ARG A 33 2.74 3.32 10.72
C ARG A 33 3.76 3.93 11.67
N ALA A 34 4.94 4.31 11.17
CA ALA A 34 5.96 4.96 11.98
C ALA A 34 5.47 6.33 12.49
N ALA A 35 4.86 7.13 11.61
CA ALA A 35 4.25 8.42 11.97
C ALA A 35 3.15 8.25 13.03
N GLU A 36 2.23 7.30 12.84
CA GLU A 36 1.17 7.02 13.81
C GLU A 36 1.73 6.58 15.18
N ARG A 37 2.78 5.74 15.22
CA ARG A 37 3.43 5.34 16.47
C ARG A 37 4.09 6.53 17.18
N LEU A 38 4.74 7.41 16.44
CA LEU A 38 5.33 8.64 16.99
C LEU A 38 4.24 9.57 17.55
N ALA A 39 3.12 9.72 16.83
CA ALA A 39 1.98 10.51 17.27
C ALA A 39 1.33 9.94 18.55
N ARG A 40 1.32 8.61 18.75
CA ARG A 40 0.85 7.98 20.01
C ARG A 40 1.82 8.16 21.18
N GLY A 41 3.13 8.17 20.91
CA GLY A 41 4.16 8.37 21.93
C GLY A 41 4.26 9.81 22.42
N SER A 42 3.97 10.76 21.52
CA SER A 42 3.78 12.17 21.88
C SER A 42 2.42 12.36 22.53
N ARG A 43 2.37 12.68 23.83
CA ARG A 43 1.13 12.96 24.59
C ARG A 43 0.38 14.23 24.13
N HIS A 44 0.47 14.63 22.86
CA HIS A 44 -0.25 15.78 22.34
C HIS A 44 -1.47 15.32 21.54
N PRO A 45 -2.67 15.32 22.13
CA PRO A 45 -3.92 15.02 21.43
C PRO A 45 -4.32 16.24 20.58
N GLY A 46 -3.58 16.49 19.51
CA GLY A 46 -3.89 17.49 18.50
C GLY A 46 -4.21 16.83 17.16
N ASP A 47 -4.90 17.58 16.28
CA ASP A 47 -5.37 17.21 14.93
C ASP A 47 -4.45 16.33 14.05
N THR A 48 -3.15 16.31 14.36
CA THR A 48 -2.13 15.46 13.73
C THR A 48 -2.44 13.97 13.87
N PHE A 49 -2.92 13.51 15.04
CA PHE A 49 -3.24 12.09 15.23
C PHE A 49 -4.37 11.61 14.31
N ARG A 50 -5.40 12.44 14.11
CA ARG A 50 -6.52 12.14 13.22
C ARG A 50 -6.06 12.14 11.76
N SER A 51 -5.15 13.05 11.41
CA SER A 51 -4.57 13.18 10.07
C SER A 51 -3.69 11.98 9.70
N ASP A 52 -2.83 11.53 10.61
CA ASP A 52 -1.97 10.36 10.40
C ASP A 52 -2.76 9.05 10.36
N ALA A 53 -3.78 8.91 11.22
CA ALA A 53 -4.67 7.75 11.20
C ALA A 53 -5.46 7.66 9.89
N ALA A 54 -5.93 8.79 9.35
CA ALA A 54 -6.60 8.88 8.05
C ALA A 54 -5.63 8.61 6.89
N ARG A 55 -4.40 9.12 6.96
CA ARG A 55 -3.35 8.83 5.96
C ARG A 55 -3.06 7.34 5.89
N LEU A 56 -2.86 6.68 7.03
CA LEU A 56 -2.59 5.24 7.06
C LEU A 56 -3.80 4.41 6.58
N ALA A 57 -5.03 4.82 6.90
CA ALA A 57 -6.23 4.18 6.33
C ALA A 57 -6.29 4.30 4.80
N SER A 58 -5.92 5.47 4.27
CA SER A 58 -5.85 5.71 2.82
C SER A 58 -4.78 4.84 2.15
N SER A 59 -3.57 4.77 2.72
CA SER A 59 -2.48 3.93 2.20
C SER A 59 -2.83 2.45 2.20
N LEU A 60 -3.44 1.95 3.28
CA LEU A 60 -3.92 0.56 3.35
C LEU A 60 -4.99 0.26 2.28
N GLY A 61 -5.91 1.20 2.05
CA GLY A 61 -6.93 1.08 1.02
C GLY A 61 -6.36 1.09 -0.39
N ALA A 62 -5.35 1.94 -0.65
CA ALA A 62 -4.65 1.99 -1.94
C ALA A 62 -3.91 0.68 -2.23
N TYR A 63 -3.20 0.12 -1.25
CA TYR A 63 -2.53 -1.17 -1.37
C TYR A 63 -3.51 -2.32 -1.61
N ALA A 64 -4.63 -2.37 -0.88
CA ALA A 64 -5.65 -3.38 -1.09
C ALA A 64 -6.26 -3.31 -2.51
N ARG A 65 -6.57 -2.10 -3.00
CA ARG A 65 -7.06 -1.89 -4.37
C ARG A 65 -6.04 -2.27 -5.43
N ALA A 66 -4.75 -1.99 -5.20
CA ALA A 66 -3.68 -2.40 -6.10
C ALA A 66 -3.61 -3.93 -6.19
N LEU A 67 -3.65 -4.63 -5.05
CA LEU A 67 -3.68 -6.10 -5.03
C LEU A 67 -4.90 -6.67 -5.76
N GLU A 68 -6.09 -6.10 -5.56
CA GLU A 68 -7.30 -6.49 -6.30
C GLU A 68 -7.14 -6.28 -7.81
N GLY A 69 -6.59 -5.13 -8.23
CA GLY A 69 -6.29 -4.81 -9.63
C GLY A 69 -5.32 -5.81 -10.28
N TYR A 70 -4.38 -6.33 -9.49
CA TYR A 70 -3.44 -7.36 -9.92
C TYR A 70 -3.94 -8.80 -9.72
N ARG A 71 -5.18 -8.98 -9.22
CA ARG A 71 -5.78 -10.29 -8.85
C ARG A 71 -4.94 -11.08 -7.85
N LEU A 72 -4.28 -10.36 -6.94
CA LEU A 72 -3.51 -10.93 -5.84
C LEU A 72 -4.38 -11.00 -4.57
N PRO A 73 -4.17 -12.02 -3.72
CA PRO A 73 -4.87 -12.10 -2.45
C PRO A 73 -4.41 -10.98 -1.52
N ILE A 74 -5.36 -10.35 -0.82
CA ILE A 74 -5.04 -9.37 0.23
C ILE A 74 -4.51 -10.12 1.46
N PRO A 75 -3.29 -9.79 1.95
CA PRO A 75 -2.75 -10.40 3.16
C PRO A 75 -3.67 -10.19 4.37
N PRO A 76 -3.84 -11.19 5.26
CA PRO A 76 -4.74 -11.10 6.40
C PRO A 76 -4.41 -9.91 7.31
N VAL A 77 -3.13 -9.60 7.50
CA VAL A 77 -2.67 -8.44 8.29
C VAL A 77 -3.23 -7.11 7.75
N ILE A 78 -3.22 -6.92 6.43
CA ILE A 78 -3.75 -5.71 5.79
C ILE A 78 -5.27 -5.66 5.94
N ARG A 79 -5.94 -6.80 5.76
CA ARG A 79 -7.39 -6.92 5.93
C ARG A 79 -7.82 -6.61 7.35
N ASP A 80 -7.12 -7.13 8.34
CA ASP A 80 -7.42 -6.93 9.75
C ASP A 80 -7.16 -5.47 10.15
N GLU A 81 -6.07 -4.86 9.68
CA GLU A 81 -5.82 -3.43 9.89
C GLU A 81 -6.88 -2.53 9.24
N LEU A 82 -7.34 -2.85 8.03
CA LEU A 82 -8.48 -2.15 7.40
C LEU A 82 -9.75 -2.30 8.23
N ARG A 83 -10.05 -3.51 8.70
CA ARG A 83 -11.23 -3.78 9.52
C ARG A 83 -11.19 -3.01 10.84
N LEU A 84 -10.04 -2.98 11.52
CA LEU A 84 -9.86 -2.22 12.75
C LEU A 84 -10.13 -0.73 12.53
N ARG A 85 -9.71 -0.17 11.39
CA ARG A 85 -9.92 1.25 11.07
C ARG A 85 -11.35 1.57 10.64
N GLN A 86 -12.02 0.66 9.93
CA GLN A 86 -13.44 0.84 9.55
C GLN A 86 -14.40 0.63 10.72
N GLY A 87 -14.05 -0.22 11.69
CA GLY A 87 -14.83 -0.42 12.92
C GLY A 87 -14.63 0.66 13.99
N LEU A 88 -13.73 1.62 13.76
CA LEU A 88 -13.48 2.77 14.62
C LEU A 88 -14.24 4.04 14.17
N SER A 89 -15.13 3.94 13.17
CA SER A 89 -15.96 5.06 12.68
C SER A 89 -17.22 5.27 13.51
#